data_AF-A0A9D0LKU5-F1
#
_entry.id   AF-A0A9D0LKU5-F1
#
_cell.length_a   1.000
_cell.length_b   1.000
_cell.length_c   1.000
_cell.angle_alpha   90.00
_cell.angle_beta   90.00
_cell.angle_gamma   90.00
#
_symmetry.space_group_name_H-M   'P 1'
#
loop_
_entity.id
_entity.type
_entity.pdbx_description
1 polymer ?
#
loop_
_entity_poly.entity_id
_entity_poly.type
_entity_poly.pdbx_seq_one_letter_code
_entity_poly.pdbx_strand_id
1 'polypeptide(L)' 'MNPQQIWRAALGELQLQMTQGTFDTWLKPTSVLAYEDGTFIIGVRSGYIKEWLENRLVTLIKRTLVGLVGHQV' A
#
# COMPACT_ATOMS: atom_id res chain seq x y z
N MET A 1 5.89 -9.50 12.65
CA MET A 1 6.50 -8.73 11.55
C MET A 1 6.22 -7.27 11.78
N ASN A 2 7.18 -6.39 11.47
CA ASN A 2 7.00 -4.94 11.63
C ASN A 2 6.08 -4.38 10.52
N PRO A 3 5.09 -3.51 10.78
CA PRO A 3 4.27 -2.89 9.74
C PRO A 3 5.03 -2.32 8.53
N GLN A 4 6.20 -1.71 8.75
CA GLN A 4 7.04 -1.23 7.63
C GLN A 4 7.61 -2.36 6.78
N GLN A 5 7.91 -3.53 7.37
CA GLN A 5 8.35 -4.71 6.62
C GLN A 5 7.21 -5.29 5.79
N ILE A 6 6.00 -5.35 6.34
CA ILE A 6 4.80 -5.81 5.63
C ILE A 6 4.52 -4.88 4.45
N TRP A 7 4.59 -3.56 4.66
CA TRP A 7 4.41 -2.60 3.56
C TRP A 7 5.47 -2.75 2.48
N ARG A 8 6.74 -2.95 2.85
CA ARG A 8 7.80 -3.18 1.86
C ARG A 8 7.57 -4.45 1.04
N ALA A 9 7.10 -5.52 1.68
CA ALA A 9 6.69 -6.74 0.97
C ALA A 9 5.51 -6.48 0.03
N ALA A 10 4.48 -5.76 0.51
CA ALA A 10 3.33 -5.36 -0.29
C ALA A 10 3.74 -4.52 -1.50
N LEU A 11 4.63 -3.54 -1.34
CA LEU A 11 5.17 -2.74 -2.45
C LEU A 11 5.88 -3.62 -3.49
N GLY A 12 6.63 -4.64 -3.06
CA GLY A 12 7.25 -5.60 -3.97
C GLY A 12 6.23 -6.39 -4.79
N GLU A 13 5.18 -6.91 -4.16
CA GLU A 13 4.10 -7.61 -4.87
C GLU A 13 3.30 -6.70 -5.80
N LEU A 14 3.04 -5.46 -5.38
CA LEU A 14 2.32 -4.47 -6.17
C LEU A 14 3.12 -4.04 -7.39
N GLN A 15 4.44 -3.90 -7.26
CA GLN A 15 5.34 -3.55 -8.37
C GLN A 15 5.26 -4.57 -9.52
N LEU A 16 5.06 -5.85 -9.21
CA LEU A 16 4.93 -6.90 -10.23
C LEU A 16 3.58 -6.86 -10.98
N GLN A 17 2.58 -6.13 -10.45
CA GLN A 17 1.21 -6.10 -10.98
C GLN A 17 0.91 -4.86 -11.82
N MET A 18 1.88 -3.96 -12.03
CA MET A 18 1.68 -2.73 -12.80
C MET A 18 2.95 -2.26 -13.51
N THR A 19 2.82 -1.25 -14.37
CA THR A 19 3.98 -0.65 -15.04
C THR A 19 4.87 0.09 -14.04
N GLN A 20 6.17 0.14 -14.33
CA GLN A 20 7.15 0.84 -13.51
C GLN A 20 6.77 2.32 -13.29
N GLY A 21 6.30 3.02 -14.35
CA GLY A 21 5.89 4.42 -14.24
C GLY A 21 4.70 4.63 -13.30
N THR A 22 3.73 3.70 -13.29
CA THR A 22 2.60 3.74 -12.34
C THR A 22 3.10 3.55 -10.92
N PHE A 23 3.93 2.52 -10.69
CA PHE A 23 4.47 2.24 -9.35
C PHE A 23 5.31 3.41 -8.80
N ASP A 24 6.25 3.92 -9.60
CA ASP A 24 7.17 4.98 -9.21
C ASP A 24 6.42 6.29 -8.85
N THR A 25 5.31 6.58 -9.54
CA THR A 25 4.51 7.78 -9.30
C THR A 25 3.61 7.66 -8.07
N TRP A 26 2.94 6.51 -7.91
CA TRP A 26 1.81 6.41 -6.98
C TRP A 26 2.09 5.64 -5.70
N LEU A 27 2.95 4.61 -5.74
CA LEU A 27 3.17 3.70 -4.61
C LEU A 27 4.55 3.87 -3.98
N LYS A 28 5.60 4.04 -4.77
CA LYS A 28 6.97 4.22 -4.26
C LYS A 28 7.14 5.37 -3.25
N PRO A 29 6.47 6.53 -3.37
CA PRO A 29 6.63 7.62 -2.40
C PRO A 29 5.78 7.44 -1.12
N THR A 30 5.08 6.32 -0.97
CA THR A 30 4.21 6.05 0.18
C THR A 30 4.93 5.31 1.30
N SER A 31 4.41 5.42 2.52
CA SER A 31 4.95 4.73 3.69
C SER A 31 3.87 4.40 4.69
N VAL A 32 4.08 3.38 5.52
CA VAL A 32 3.22 3.14 6.69
C VAL A 32 3.61 4.10 7.79
N LEU A 33 2.64 4.88 8.24
CA LEU A 33 2.76 5.76 9.40
C LEU A 33 2.44 5.02 10.69
N ALA A 34 1.41 4.18 10.68
CA ALA A 34 0.98 3.37 11.82
C ALA A 34 0.19 2.14 11.38
N TYR A 35 0.04 1.20 12.30
CA TYR A 35 -0.83 0.04 12.14
C TYR A 35 -1.52 -0.22 13.47
N GLU A 36 -2.82 0.06 13.52
CA GLU A 36 -3.62 0.11 14.74
C GLU A 36 -4.96 -0.56 14.47
N ASP A 37 -5.40 -1.45 15.38
CA ASP A 37 -6.69 -2.15 15.30
C ASP A 37 -6.97 -2.80 13.93
N GLY A 38 -5.93 -3.40 13.33
CA GLY A 38 -6.02 -4.04 12.02
C GLY A 38 -5.98 -3.06 10.84
N THR A 39 -5.87 -1.75 11.06
CA THR A 39 -5.89 -0.75 9.99
C THR A 39 -4.49 -0.23 9.70
N PHE A 40 -4.06 -0.31 8.44
CA PHE A 40 -2.82 0.34 7.99
C PHE A 40 -3.06 1.82 7.66
N ILE A 41 -2.31 2.70 8.32
CA ILE A 41 -2.33 4.14 8.03
C ILE A 41 -1.19 4.45 7.06
N ILE A 42 -1.52 4.78 5.80
CA ILE A 42 -0.56 5.05 4.74
C ILE A 42 -0.38 6.57 4.56
N GLY A 43 0.87 7.02 4.68
CA GLY A 43 1.28 8.39 4.40
C GLY A 43 1.55 8.59 2.91
N VAL A 44 1.02 9.69 2.37
CA VAL A 44 1.20 10.10 0.98
C VAL A 44 1.67 11.56 0.91
N ARG A 45 2.29 11.95 -0.21
CA ARG A 45 2.90 13.29 -0.38
C ARG A 45 1.92 14.39 -0.82
N SER A 46 0.71 14.04 -1.28
CA SER A 46 -0.30 14.98 -1.75
C SER A 46 -1.69 14.36 -1.74
N GLY A 47 -2.73 15.18 -1.57
CA GLY A 47 -4.13 14.76 -1.66
C GLY A 47 -4.50 14.13 -3.01
N TYR A 48 -3.83 14.53 -4.10
CA TYR A 48 -4.02 13.90 -5.41
C TYR A 48 -3.58 12.43 -5.44
N ILE A 49 -2.48 12.10 -4.76
CA ILE A 49 -2.00 10.71 -4.63
C ILE A 49 -3.00 9.91 -3.78
N LYS A 50 -3.49 10.49 -2.68
CA LYS A 50 -4.52 9.86 -1.84
C LYS A 50 -5.74 9.48 -2.68
N GLU A 51 -6.31 10.44 -3.39
CA GLU A 51 -7.52 10.24 -4.18
C GLU A 51 -7.33 9.20 -5.29
N TRP A 52 -6.19 9.23 -5.99
CA TRP A 52 -5.91 8.24 -7.02
C TRP A 52 -5.75 6.82 -6.44
N LEU A 53 -5.05 6.67 -5.32
CA LEU A 53 -4.90 5.37 -4.64
C LEU A 53 -6.24 4.85 -4.15
N GLU A 54 -7.06 5.70 -3.53
CA GLU A 54 -8.41 5.36 -3.06
C GLU A 54 -9.31 4.90 -4.21
N ASN A 55 -9.26 5.57 -5.35
CA ASN A 55 -10.13 5.30 -6.50
C ASN A 55 -9.66 4.17 -7.43
N ARG A 56 -8.40 3.75 -7.32
CA ARG A 56 -7.80 2.79 -8.28
C ARG A 56 -7.14 1.59 -7.62
N LEU A 57 -6.42 1.79 -6.52
CA LEU A 57 -5.56 0.77 -5.94
C LEU A 57 -6.00 0.26 -4.57
N VAL A 58 -6.96 0.89 -3.90
CA VAL A 58 -7.36 0.50 -2.53
C VAL A 58 -7.70 -0.98 -2.41
N THR A 59 -8.48 -1.52 -3.35
CA THR A 59 -8.87 -2.93 -3.37
C THR A 59 -7.67 -3.85 -3.56
N LEU A 60 -6.75 -3.46 -4.45
CA LEU A 60 -5.55 -4.24 -4.72
C LEU A 60 -4.59 -4.23 -3.53
N ILE A 61 -4.34 -3.05 -2.95
CA ILE A 61 -3.51 -2.86 -1.76
C ILE A 61 -4.07 -3.69 -0.60
N LYS A 62 -5.37 -3.59 -0.34
CA LYS A 62 -6.04 -4.34 0.73
C LYS A 62 -5.88 -5.83 0.54
N ARG A 63 -6.12 -6.35 -0.67
CA ARG A 63 -5.96 -7.78 -0.98
C ARG A 63 -4.53 -8.27 -0.75
N THR A 64 -3.54 -7.51 -1.21
CA THR A 64 -2.11 -7.83 -1.00
C THR A 64 -1.77 -7.85 0.49
N LEU A 65 -2.23 -6.85 1.26
CA LEU A 65 -1.98 -6.83 2.71
C LEU A 65 -2.67 -7.99 3.43
N VAL A 66 -3.93 -8.32 3.10
CA VAL A 66 -4.62 -9.48 3.67
C VAL A 66 -3.87 -10.78 3.36
N GLY A 67 -3.33 -10.92 2.14
CA GLY A 67 -2.53 -12.10 1.77
C GLY A 67 -1.24 -12.23 2.58
N LEU A 68 -0.56 -11.12 2.87
CA LEU A 68 0.67 -11.09 3.64
C LEU A 68 0.46 -11.27 5.15
N VAL A 69 -0.64 -10.72 5.67
CA VAL A 69 -0.94 -10.70 7.11
C VAL A 69 -1.75 -11.92 7.56
N GLY A 70 -2.53 -12.51 6.66
CA GLY A 70 -3.34 -13.71 6.91
C GLY A 70 -4.68 -13.44 7.61
N HIS A 71 -5.05 -12.17 7.79
CA HIS A 71 -6.35 -11.77 8.32
C HIS A 71 -6.83 -10.46 7.70
N GLN A 72 -8.08 -10.05 7.99
CA GLN A 72 -8.63 -8.80 7.48
C GLN A 72 -7.88 -7.58 8.04
N VAL A 73 -7.61 -6.63 7.16
CA VAL A 73 -6.95 -5.34 7.41
C VAL A 73 -7.56 -4.24 6.56
#